data_AF-E2CBA2-F1
#
_entry.id   AF-E2CBA2-F1
#
_cell.length_a   1.000
_cell.length_b   1.000
_cell.length_c   1.000
_cell.angle_alpha   90.00
_cell.angle_beta   90.00
_cell.angle_gamma   90.00
#
_symmetry.space_group_name_H-M   'P 1'
#
loop_
_entity.id
_entity.type
_entity.pdbx_description
1 polymer ?
#
loop_
_entity_poly.entity_id
_entity_poly.type
_entity_poly.pdbx_seq_one_letter_code
_entity_poly.pdbx_strand_id
1 'polypeptide(L)'
;MIDSYLSSRHLGDLDGQCPMIALPSDVARATPEVRSSYETLLKAMTWLFENNLPDAAAAANRQKALALSAMCVGGMVLSRTIDNPELSAEIREAARMTALTFSDLLEVEEA
;
A
#
# COMPACT_ATOMS: atom_id res chain seq x y z
N MET A 1 -9.33 3.89 1.58
CA MET A 1 -8.09 3.75 0.77
C MET A 1 -7.61 2.31 0.70
N ILE A 2 -7.45 1.62 1.85
CA ILE A 2 -6.96 0.24 1.91
C ILE A 2 -7.83 -0.70 1.05
N ASP A 3 -9.15 -0.71 1.26
CA ASP A 3 -10.06 -1.57 0.50
C ASP A 3 -10.04 -1.31 -1.00
N SER A 4 -10.01 -0.05 -1.42
CA SER A 4 -9.97 0.30 -2.83
C SER A 4 -8.64 -0.14 -3.48
N TYR A 5 -7.52 0.08 -2.79
CA TYR A 5 -6.18 -0.20 -3.30
C TYR A 5 -5.93 -1.72 -3.40
N LEU A 6 -6.30 -2.48 -2.37
CA LEU A 6 -6.14 -3.93 -2.32
C LEU A 6 -7.37 -4.67 -2.89
N SER A 7 -8.18 -4.03 -3.74
CA SER A 7 -9.33 -4.67 -4.36
C SER A 7 -8.94 -5.52 -5.57
N SER A 8 -9.71 -6.57 -5.86
CA SER A 8 -9.59 -7.32 -7.12
C SER A 8 -9.83 -6.43 -8.34
N ARG A 9 -10.70 -5.41 -8.21
CA ARG A 9 -10.93 -4.40 -9.25
C ARG A 9 -9.65 -3.63 -9.59
N HIS A 10 -8.91 -3.14 -8.59
CA HIS A 10 -7.67 -2.41 -8.84
C HIS A 10 -6.57 -3.33 -9.38
N LEU A 11 -6.56 -4.60 -8.96
CA LEU A 11 -5.61 -5.59 -9.47
C LEU A 11 -5.84 -5.89 -10.96
N GLY A 12 -7.10 -5.96 -11.39
CA GLY A 12 -7.50 -6.26 -12.77
C GLY A 12 -7.52 -5.05 -13.71
N ASP A 13 -7.48 -3.82 -13.18
CA ASP A 13 -7.38 -2.61 -14.00
C ASP A 13 -5.97 -2.52 -14.58
N LEU A 14 -5.80 -2.83 -15.87
CA LEU A 14 -4.50 -2.80 -16.56
C LEU A 14 -4.11 -1.43 -17.09
N ASP A 15 -5.09 -0.58 -17.37
CA ASP A 15 -4.89 0.72 -18.03
C ASP A 15 -4.74 1.87 -17.02
N GLY A 16 -5.33 1.75 -15.83
CA GLY A 16 -5.31 2.75 -14.75
C GLY A 16 -4.32 2.47 -13.62
N GLN A 17 -3.25 1.72 -13.87
CA GLN A 17 -2.43 1.17 -12.80
C GLN A 17 -1.61 2.20 -12.04
N CYS A 18 -1.58 2.04 -10.71
CA CYS A 18 -0.62 2.73 -9.87
C CYS A 18 0.80 2.32 -10.30
N PRO A 19 1.68 3.28 -10.69
CA PRO A 19 3.07 2.98 -11.06
C PRO A 19 3.83 2.22 -9.98
N MET A 20 3.42 2.36 -8.71
CA MET A 20 4.04 1.65 -7.59
C MET A 20 3.84 0.13 -7.61
N ILE A 21 2.78 -0.34 -8.27
CA ILE A 21 2.51 -1.77 -8.46
C ILE A 21 3.15 -2.25 -9.76
N ALA A 22 3.04 -1.44 -10.82
CA ALA A 22 3.38 -1.86 -12.17
C ALA A 22 4.89 -1.83 -12.48
N LEU A 23 5.63 -0.87 -11.91
CA LEU A 23 7.01 -0.56 -12.35
C LEU A 23 8.09 -0.57 -11.25
N PRO A 24 7.97 -1.27 -10.10
CA PRO A 24 8.95 -1.13 -9.01
C PRO A 24 10.37 -1.52 -9.44
N SER A 25 10.54 -2.62 -10.18
CA SER A 25 11.86 -3.09 -10.64
C SER A 25 12.47 -2.23 -11.75
N ASP A 26 11.64 -1.61 -12.58
CA ASP A 26 12.11 -0.73 -13.66
C ASP A 26 12.52 0.62 -13.10
N VAL A 27 11.73 1.18 -12.19
CA VAL A 27 12.07 2.42 -11.47
C VAL A 27 13.36 2.27 -10.68
N ALA A 28 13.60 1.13 -10.04
CA ALA A 28 14.85 0.87 -9.31
C ALA A 28 16.10 1.04 -10.21
N ARG A 29 15.99 0.68 -11.49
CA ARG A 29 17.06 0.76 -12.50
C ARG A 29 17.02 2.03 -13.36
N ALA A 30 16.03 2.89 -13.16
CA ALA A 30 15.82 4.09 -13.96
C ALA A 30 16.76 5.24 -13.56
N THR A 31 16.56 6.40 -14.18
CA THR A 31 17.32 7.61 -13.87
C THR A 31 16.92 8.19 -12.49
N PRO A 32 17.75 9.07 -11.89
CA PRO A 32 17.40 9.74 -10.64
C PRO A 32 16.07 10.49 -10.70
N GLU A 33 15.71 11.09 -11.83
CA GLU A 33 14.48 11.86 -12.01
C GLU A 33 13.24 10.97 -11.92
N VAL A 34 13.29 9.76 -12.50
CA VAL A 34 12.22 8.76 -12.40
C VAL A 34 12.07 8.27 -10.97
N ARG A 35 13.19 7.96 -10.29
CA ARG A 35 13.16 7.56 -8.88
C ARG A 35 12.58 8.65 -7.97
N SER A 36 12.91 9.91 -8.22
CA SER A 36 12.38 11.05 -7.45
C SER A 36 10.87 11.24 -7.65
N SER A 37 10.39 11.05 -8.87
CA SER A 37 8.95 11.08 -9.18
C SER A 37 8.20 9.95 -8.43
N TYR A 38 8.78 8.76 -8.41
CA TYR A 38 8.24 7.62 -7.68
C TYR A 38 8.24 7.83 -6.16
N GLU A 39 9.33 8.41 -5.62
CA GLU A 39 9.40 8.79 -4.20
C GLU A 39 8.31 9.82 -3.84
N THR A 40 8.03 10.76 -4.73
CA THR A 40 6.97 11.76 -4.54
C THR A 40 5.59 11.10 -4.47
N LEU A 41 5.33 10.12 -5.33
CA LEU A 41 4.10 9.34 -5.30
C LEU A 41 3.95 8.55 -3.98
N LEU A 42 5.03 7.90 -3.52
CA LEU A 42 5.04 7.20 -2.24
C LEU A 42 4.78 8.17 -1.08
N LYS A 43 5.43 9.34 -1.07
CA LYS A 43 5.19 10.38 -0.04
C LYS A 43 3.73 10.84 -0.02
N ALA A 44 3.12 11.04 -1.18
CA ALA A 44 1.70 11.40 -1.27
C ALA A 44 0.79 10.29 -0.72
N MET A 45 1.05 9.03 -1.07
CA MET A 45 0.34 7.87 -0.51
C MET A 45 0.50 7.79 1.01
N THR A 46 1.71 7.98 1.52
CA THR A 46 1.93 7.90 2.97
C THR A 46 1.28 9.07 3.70
N TRP A 47 1.36 10.28 3.15
CA TRP A 47 0.67 11.44 3.71
C TRP A 47 -0.85 11.22 3.82
N LEU A 48 -1.47 10.57 2.83
CA LEU A 48 -2.89 10.20 2.92
C LEU A 48 -3.17 9.31 4.13
N PHE A 49 -2.34 8.30 4.38
CA PHE A 49 -2.51 7.46 5.58
C PHE A 49 -2.26 8.25 6.87
N GLU A 50 -1.19 9.05 6.94
CA GLU A 50 -0.84 9.84 8.13
C GLU A 50 -2.00 10.74 8.60
N ASN A 51 -2.72 11.36 7.67
CA ASN A 51 -3.80 12.31 7.96
C ASN A 51 -5.17 11.63 8.15
N ASN A 52 -5.28 10.33 7.93
CA ASN A 52 -6.52 9.56 8.11
C ASN A 52 -6.41 8.50 9.21
N LEU A 53 -5.26 8.41 9.89
CA LEU A 53 -5.10 7.58 11.08
C LEU A 53 -5.67 8.29 12.32
N PRO A 54 -6.29 7.58 13.27
CA PRO A 54 -6.76 8.15 14.53
C PRO A 54 -5.62 8.80 15.32
N ASP A 55 -5.95 9.79 16.16
CA ASP A 55 -5.02 10.66 16.91
C ASP A 55 -4.05 9.88 17.83
N ALA A 56 -2.95 9.37 17.27
CA ALA A 56 -1.74 9.01 18.00
C ALA A 56 -0.64 10.07 17.78
N ALA A 57 0.44 9.99 18.58
CA ALA A 57 1.58 10.89 18.44
C ALA A 57 2.11 10.92 16.99
N ALA A 58 2.46 12.10 16.46
CA ALA A 58 2.81 12.31 15.05
C ALA A 58 3.88 11.34 14.50
N ALA A 59 4.89 10.99 15.31
CA ALA A 59 5.92 10.03 14.93
C ALA A 59 5.39 8.58 14.79
N ALA A 60 4.45 8.18 15.65
CA ALA A 60 3.78 6.88 15.55
C ALA A 60 2.90 6.81 14.29
N ASN A 61 2.21 7.90 13.94
CA ASN A 61 1.40 7.99 12.72
C ASN A 61 2.26 7.86 11.46
N ARG A 62 3.42 8.51 11.43
CA ARG A 62 4.38 8.40 10.31
C ARG A 62 4.84 6.97 10.08
N GLN A 63 5.26 6.27 11.13
CA GLN A 63 5.71 4.88 11.02
C GLN A 63 4.57 3.96 10.60
N LYS A 64 3.36 4.15 11.15
CA LYS A 64 2.18 3.38 10.78
C LYS A 64 1.81 3.56 9.32
N ALA A 65 1.76 4.80 8.85
CA ALA A 65 1.46 5.13 7.48
C ALA A 65 2.46 4.55 6.48
N LEU A 66 3.76 4.55 6.82
CA LEU A 66 4.79 3.90 6.01
C LEU A 66 4.55 2.40 5.90
N ALA A 67 4.22 1.73 7.01
CA ALA A 67 3.89 0.31 7.01
C ALA A 67 2.62 0.01 6.19
N LEU A 68 1.57 0.81 6.34
CA LEU A 68 0.36 0.71 5.51
C LEU A 68 0.66 0.88 4.02
N SER A 69 1.53 1.85 3.68
CA SER A 69 1.97 2.07 2.29
C SER A 69 2.68 0.84 1.74
N ALA A 70 3.62 0.27 2.50
CA ALA A 70 4.37 -0.91 2.12
C ALA A 70 3.48 -2.15 1.97
N MET A 71 2.53 -2.38 2.87
CA MET A 71 1.60 -3.50 2.79
C MET A 71 0.68 -3.41 1.57
N CYS A 72 0.14 -2.22 1.30
CA CYS A 72 -0.71 -1.99 0.13
C CYS A 72 0.05 -2.24 -1.17
N VAL A 73 1.22 -1.61 -1.34
CA VAL A 73 2.03 -1.77 -2.55
C VAL A 73 2.54 -3.19 -2.69
N GLY A 74 3.18 -3.73 -1.64
CA GLY A 74 3.77 -5.06 -1.64
C GLY A 74 2.75 -6.19 -1.85
N GLY A 75 1.59 -6.08 -1.21
CA GLY A 75 0.49 -7.02 -1.39
C GLY A 75 0.03 -7.07 -2.85
N MET A 76 -0.13 -5.91 -3.49
CA MET A 76 -0.52 -5.84 -4.90
C MET A 76 0.57 -6.31 -5.86
N VAL A 77 1.84 -5.94 -5.61
CA VAL A 77 2.98 -6.41 -6.41
C VAL A 77 3.03 -7.93 -6.39
N LEU A 78 3.01 -8.55 -5.21
CA LEU A 78 3.03 -10.00 -5.10
C LEU A 78 1.81 -10.64 -5.77
N SER A 79 0.61 -10.16 -5.47
CA SER A 79 -0.64 -10.70 -6.05
C SER A 79 -0.63 -10.67 -7.58
N ARG A 80 -0.01 -9.67 -8.18
CA ARG A 80 0.09 -9.55 -9.64
C ARG A 80 1.16 -10.46 -10.27
N THR A 81 2.21 -10.80 -9.51
CA THR A 81 3.35 -11.57 -10.01
C THR A 81 3.16 -13.09 -9.91
N ILE A 82 2.10 -13.56 -9.25
CA ILE A 82 1.84 -14.98 -9.02
C ILE A 82 0.76 -15.49 -9.97
N ASP A 83 1.09 -16.52 -10.76
CA ASP A 83 0.17 -17.11 -11.73
C ASP A 83 -0.99 -17.89 -11.09
N ASN A 84 -0.79 -18.43 -9.88
CA ASN A 84 -1.85 -19.13 -9.16
C ASN A 84 -2.89 -18.11 -8.64
N PRO A 85 -4.13 -18.13 -9.16
CA PRO A 85 -5.15 -17.14 -8.80
C PRO A 85 -5.63 -17.27 -7.35
N GLU A 86 -5.57 -18.47 -6.76
CA GLU A 86 -5.95 -18.70 -5.37
C GLU A 86 -4.93 -18.07 -4.42
N LEU A 87 -3.64 -18.34 -4.65
CA LEU A 87 -2.55 -17.75 -3.86
C LEU A 87 -2.46 -16.23 -4.06
N SER A 88 -2.68 -15.73 -5.28
CA SER A 88 -2.77 -14.30 -5.58
C SER A 88 -3.88 -13.62 -4.74
N ALA A 89 -5.06 -14.24 -4.69
CA ALA A 89 -6.17 -13.73 -3.89
C ALA A 89 -5.88 -13.79 -2.39
N GLU A 90 -5.27 -14.88 -1.90
CA GLU A 90 -4.89 -15.07 -0.51
C GLU A 90 -3.90 -14.00 -0.03
N ILE A 91 -2.84 -13.74 -0.81
CA ILE A 91 -1.85 -12.70 -0.51
C ILE A 91 -2.51 -11.32 -0.41
N ARG A 92 -3.34 -10.96 -1.41
CA ARG A 92 -4.05 -9.67 -1.44
C ARG A 92 -4.93 -9.51 -0.21
N GLU A 93 -5.67 -10.56 0.14
CA GLU A 93 -6.60 -10.54 1.27
C GLU A 93 -5.86 -10.50 2.61
N ALA A 94 -4.77 -11.25 2.76
CA ALA A 94 -3.92 -11.19 3.96
C ALA A 94 -3.33 -9.79 4.17
N ALA A 95 -2.85 -9.14 3.10
CA ALA A 95 -2.39 -7.75 3.15
C ALA A 95 -3.52 -6.79 3.51
N ARG A 96 -4.73 -6.98 2.95
CA ARG A 96 -5.90 -6.14 3.22
C ARG A 96 -6.32 -6.22 4.68
N MET A 97 -6.49 -7.43 5.19
CA MET A 97 -6.90 -7.68 6.57
C MET A 97 -5.89 -7.13 7.56
N THR A 98 -4.59 -7.38 7.32
CA THR A 98 -3.53 -6.88 8.19
C THR A 98 -3.47 -5.35 8.16
N ALA A 99 -3.60 -4.72 6.99
CA ALA A 99 -3.60 -3.27 6.87
C ALA A 99 -4.80 -2.62 7.58
N LEU A 100 -6.00 -3.21 7.48
CA LEU A 100 -7.20 -2.74 8.20
C LEU A 100 -7.03 -2.89 9.72
N THR A 101 -6.59 -4.06 10.19
CA THR A 101 -6.30 -4.24 11.63
C THR A 101 -5.28 -3.21 12.10
N PHE A 102 -4.24 -2.95 11.31
CA PHE A 102 -3.19 -1.99 11.67
C PHE A 102 -3.66 -0.53 11.64
N SER A 103 -4.67 -0.18 10.84
CA SER A 103 -5.32 1.13 10.90
C SER A 103 -6.24 1.28 12.11
N ASP A 104 -6.90 0.19 12.53
CA ASP A 104 -7.97 0.21 13.53
C ASP A 104 -7.48 -0.04 14.97
N LEU A 105 -6.21 -0.45 15.16
CA LEU A 105 -5.56 -0.71 16.46
C LEU A 105 -5.46 0.51 17.41
N LEU A 106 -6.23 1.58 17.20
CA LEU A 106 -6.42 2.69 18.15
C LEU A 106 -7.85 2.79 18.70
N GLU A 107 -8.82 1.98 18.24
CA GLU A 107 -10.13 1.93 18.90
C GLU A 107 -10.09 1.16 20.24
N VAL A 108 -9.05 0.35 20.50
CA VAL A 108 -9.05 -0.66 21.58
C VAL A 108 -8.17 -0.28 22.79
N GLU A 109 -7.33 0.77 22.70
CA GLU A 109 -6.47 1.18 23.83
C GLU A 109 -7.08 2.26 24.75
N GLU A 110 -8.34 2.68 24.53
CA GLU A 110 -9.07 3.60 25.43
C GLU A 110 -10.31 2.97 26.12
N ALA A 111 -10.19 1.73 26.63
CA ALA A 111 -11.20 1.12 27.52
C ALA A 111 -10.61 0.58 28.82
#